data_AF-K1UBY4-F1
#
_entry.id   AF-K1UBY4-F1
#
_cell.length_a   1.000
_cell.length_b   1.000
_cell.length_c   1.000
_cell.angle_alpha   90.00
_cell.angle_beta   90.00
_cell.angle_gamma   90.00
#
_symmetry.space_group_name_H-M   'P 1'
#
loop_
_entity.id
_entity.type
_entity.pdbx_description
1 polymer ?
#
loop_
_entity_poly.entity_id
_entity_poly.type
_entity_poly.pdbx_seq_one_letter_code
_entity_poly.pdbx_strand_id
1 'polypeptide(L)'
;MQPKDLTASEISVRLGATWLPPDDVQEFIFHLLETPRYAQWNIKVHFSPFTSEWNIEGKSYDKGNVRAYNTYGTSRINAYKIIEETLNLKDVRIFDYIEDDEGKKKAVLNKKETAIAQSKQEMIKQEFQDWI
;
A
#
# COMPACT_ATOMS: atom_id res chain seq x y z
N MET A 1 -37.28 -26.06 -10.41
CA MET A 1 -36.03 -25.39 -10.81
C MET A 1 -35.64 -24.49 -9.66
N GLN A 2 -34.59 -24.86 -8.93
CA GLN A 2 -34.07 -24.13 -7.76
C GLN A 2 -33.37 -22.84 -8.24
N PRO A 3 -33.35 -21.74 -7.47
CA PRO A 3 -32.64 -20.53 -7.86
C PRO A 3 -31.17 -20.85 -8.08
N LYS A 4 -30.56 -20.20 -9.08
CA LYS A 4 -29.13 -20.29 -9.36
C LYS A 4 -28.37 -19.85 -8.10
N ASP A 5 -27.63 -20.76 -7.47
CA ASP A 5 -26.74 -20.40 -6.38
C ASP A 5 -25.76 -19.34 -6.90
N LEU A 6 -25.87 -18.13 -6.37
CA LEU A 6 -24.80 -17.14 -6.47
C LEU A 6 -23.69 -17.63 -5.52
N THR A 7 -22.92 -18.61 -5.95
CA THR A 7 -21.84 -19.19 -5.17
C THR A 7 -20.70 -18.18 -5.08
N ALA A 8 -20.66 -17.33 -4.04
CA ALA A 8 -19.52 -16.71 -3.32
C ALA A 8 -18.13 -16.44 -3.99
N SER A 9 -17.95 -16.68 -5.28
CA SER A 9 -16.71 -16.89 -6.02
C SER A 9 -16.13 -15.61 -6.62
N GLU A 10 -16.83 -14.48 -6.50
CA GLU A 10 -16.38 -13.19 -7.02
C GLU A 10 -16.00 -12.20 -5.91
N ILE A 11 -16.03 -12.62 -4.64
CA ILE A 11 -15.45 -11.82 -3.55
C ILE A 11 -13.97 -12.20 -3.46
N SER A 12 -13.20 -11.77 -4.44
CA SER A 12 -11.74 -11.78 -4.29
C SER A 12 -11.39 -10.95 -3.04
N VAL A 13 -10.61 -11.55 -2.15
CA VAL A 13 -10.21 -10.89 -0.90
C VAL A 13 -9.29 -9.73 -1.27
N ARG A 14 -9.83 -8.51 -1.29
CA ARG A 14 -9.06 -7.32 -1.66
C ARG A 14 -8.20 -6.83 -0.50
N LEU A 15 -6.99 -6.39 -0.81
CA LEU A 15 -6.14 -5.67 0.14
C LEU A 15 -6.87 -4.38 0.57
N GLY A 16 -7.16 -4.26 1.86
CA GLY A 16 -7.97 -3.17 2.44
C GLY A 16 -9.37 -3.58 2.90
N ALA A 17 -9.73 -4.86 2.79
CA ALA A 17 -10.92 -5.39 3.45
C ALA A 17 -10.79 -5.24 4.98
N THR A 18 -11.75 -4.56 5.62
CA THR A 18 -11.71 -4.20 7.05
C THR A 18 -11.85 -5.39 8.00
N TRP A 19 -12.21 -6.56 7.48
CA TRP A 19 -12.28 -7.81 8.24
C TRP A 19 -10.95 -8.57 8.25
N LEU A 20 -9.94 -8.14 7.48
CA LEU A 20 -8.61 -8.72 7.52
C LEU A 20 -7.97 -8.49 8.89
N PRO A 21 -7.40 -9.52 9.53
CA PRO A 21 -6.56 -9.34 10.71
C PRO A 21 -5.33 -8.48 10.37
N PRO A 22 -4.97 -7.48 11.21
CA PRO A 22 -3.76 -6.70 10.99
C PRO A 22 -2.47 -7.53 10.93
N ASP A 23 -2.43 -8.64 11.67
CA ASP A 23 -1.28 -9.56 11.68
C ASP A 23 -1.12 -10.28 10.33
N ASP A 24 -2.20 -10.70 9.68
CA ASP A 24 -2.16 -11.32 8.35
C ASP A 24 -1.69 -10.32 7.29
N VAL A 25 -2.16 -9.07 7.37
CA VAL A 25 -1.70 -7.98 6.50
C VAL A 25 -0.21 -7.70 6.72
N GLN A 26 0.24 -7.73 7.98
CA GLN A 26 1.64 -7.55 8.33
C GLN A 26 2.51 -8.71 7.80
N GLU A 27 2.04 -9.95 7.92
CA GLU A 27 2.72 -11.12 7.38
C GLU A 27 2.87 -11.03 5.87
N PHE A 28 1.79 -10.69 5.16
CA PHE A 28 1.85 -10.42 3.73
C PHE A 28 2.88 -9.36 3.38
N ILE A 29 2.89 -8.22 4.09
CA ILE A 29 3.86 -7.14 3.84
C ILE A 29 5.30 -7.64 4.00
N PHE A 30 5.58 -8.40 5.06
CA PHE A 30 6.91 -8.92 5.33
C PHE A 30 7.33 -10.00 4.33
N HIS A 31 6.39 -10.82 3.89
CA HIS A 31 6.59 -11.78 2.81
C HIS A 31 6.92 -11.08 1.49
N LEU A 32 6.05 -10.17 1.05
CA LEU A 32 6.17 -9.45 -0.23
C LEU A 32 7.48 -8.67 -0.35
N LEU A 33 7.86 -7.97 0.72
CA LEU A 33 9.01 -7.08 0.73
C LEU A 33 10.29 -7.76 1.22
N GLU A 34 10.22 -9.03 1.65
CA GLU A 34 11.31 -9.73 2.31
C GLU A 34 11.91 -8.88 3.45
N THR A 35 11.02 -8.30 4.28
CA THR A 35 11.40 -7.32 5.30
C THR A 35 12.40 -7.97 6.27
N PRO A 36 13.61 -7.41 6.46
CA PRO A 36 14.63 -8.02 7.29
C PRO A 36 14.23 -7.98 8.76
N ARG A 37 14.67 -8.98 9.52
CA ARG A 37 14.28 -9.16 10.93
C ARG A 37 14.48 -7.91 11.79
N TYR A 38 15.54 -7.13 11.58
CA TYR A 38 15.78 -5.89 12.35
C TYR A 38 14.70 -4.83 12.13
N ALA A 39 14.10 -4.78 10.93
CA ALA A 39 13.05 -3.83 10.58
C ALA A 39 11.66 -4.30 11.05
N GLN A 40 11.40 -5.61 11.04
CA GLN A 40 10.12 -6.21 11.49
C GLN A 40 9.76 -5.85 12.95
N TRP A 41 10.76 -5.61 13.80
CA TRP A 41 10.52 -5.15 15.17
C TRP A 41 9.86 -3.76 15.24
N ASN A 42 10.14 -2.89 14.26
CA ASN A 42 9.75 -1.48 14.26
C ASN A 42 8.62 -1.15 13.27
N ILE A 43 8.33 -2.05 12.34
CA ILE A 43 7.21 -1.91 11.40
C ILE A 43 6.00 -2.64 11.98
N LYS A 44 4.87 -1.94 12.08
CA LYS A 44 3.62 -2.44 12.64
C LYS A 44 2.44 -2.02 11.79
N VAL A 45 1.50 -2.93 11.59
CA VAL A 45 0.25 -2.66 10.87
C VAL A 45 -0.88 -2.54 11.89
N HIS A 46 -1.65 -1.46 11.77
CA HIS A 46 -2.77 -1.16 12.65
C HIS A 46 -4.02 -0.92 11.83
N PHE A 47 -5.16 -1.39 12.33
CA PHE A 47 -6.48 -1.03 11.85
C PHE A 47 -7.25 -0.32 12.97
N SER A 48 -7.77 0.88 12.68
CA SER A 48 -8.61 1.63 13.59
C SER A 48 -10.08 1.31 13.29
N PRO A 49 -10.80 0.55 14.14
CA PRO A 49 -12.21 0.26 13.92
C PRO A 49 -13.10 1.50 14.06
N PHE A 50 -12.64 2.52 14.79
CA PHE A 50 -13.38 3.77 14.98
C PHE A 50 -13.36 4.66 13.73
N THR A 51 -12.21 4.77 13.07
CA THR A 51 -12.06 5.59 11.84
C THR A 51 -12.17 4.78 10.55
N SER A 52 -12.15 3.45 10.65
CA SER A 52 -12.03 2.51 9.51
C SER A 52 -10.79 2.77 8.65
N GLU A 53 -9.69 3.17 9.29
CA GLU A 53 -8.42 3.48 8.61
C GLU A 53 -7.32 2.49 8.99
N TRP A 54 -6.48 2.21 8.01
CA TRP A 54 -5.27 1.42 8.16
C TRP A 54 -4.05 2.33 8.33
N ASN A 55 -3.12 1.93 9.19
CA ASN A 55 -1.84 2.60 9.35
C ASN A 55 -0.69 1.59 9.37
N ILE A 56 0.43 1.94 8.74
CA ILE A 56 1.69 1.22 8.85
C ILE A 56 2.69 2.12 9.55
N GLU A 57 3.09 1.76 10.77
CA GLU A 57 4.14 2.46 11.51
C GLU A 57 5.53 2.07 10.98
N GLY A 58 6.52 2.91 11.25
CA GLY A 58 7.91 2.57 10.98
C GLY A 58 8.28 2.37 9.50
N LYS A 59 7.49 2.87 8.53
CA LYS A 59 7.66 2.69 7.06
C LYS A 59 9.06 2.98 6.50
N SER A 60 9.92 3.66 7.25
CA SER A 60 11.28 4.03 6.85
C SER A 60 12.38 3.19 7.51
N TYR A 61 12.04 2.26 8.41
CA TYR A 61 13.02 1.43 9.13
C TYR A 61 13.71 0.40 8.21
N ASP A 62 13.02 -0.03 7.16
CA ASP A 62 13.56 -0.93 6.14
C ASP A 62 14.30 -0.18 5.03
N LYS A 63 15.10 0.82 5.42
CA LYS A 63 15.83 1.68 4.48
C LYS A 63 16.90 0.88 3.75
N GLY A 64 16.91 0.97 2.42
CA GLY A 64 17.89 0.29 1.57
C GLY A 64 17.42 -1.07 1.04
N ASN A 65 16.26 -1.55 1.45
CA ASN A 65 15.66 -2.73 0.85
C ASN A 65 15.22 -2.45 -0.60
N VAL A 66 15.80 -3.19 -1.54
CA VAL A 66 15.55 -3.05 -2.98
C VAL A 66 14.09 -3.32 -3.31
N ARG A 67 13.43 -4.29 -2.65
CA ARG A 67 12.01 -4.59 -2.90
C ARG A 67 11.13 -3.41 -2.46
N ALA A 68 11.41 -2.85 -1.29
CA ALA A 68 10.67 -1.72 -0.74
C ALA A 68 10.86 -0.41 -1.51
N TYR A 69 12.03 -0.16 -2.12
CA TYR A 69 12.34 1.12 -2.77
C TYR A 69 12.36 1.09 -4.30
N ASN A 70 12.55 -0.07 -4.93
CA ASN A 70 12.68 -0.19 -6.38
C ASN A 70 11.67 -1.16 -7.00
N THR A 71 11.48 -2.36 -6.42
CA THR A 71 10.60 -3.38 -7.01
C THR A 71 9.13 -3.02 -6.86
N TYR A 72 8.68 -2.79 -5.63
CA TYR A 72 7.31 -2.40 -5.29
C TYR A 72 7.20 -0.94 -4.84
N GLY A 73 8.34 -0.26 -4.70
CA GLY A 73 8.44 1.17 -4.47
C GLY A 73 8.79 1.96 -5.73
N THR A 74 9.01 3.24 -5.52
CA THR A 74 9.54 4.19 -6.51
C THR A 74 10.63 5.06 -5.85
N SER A 75 11.35 5.84 -6.65
CA SER A 75 12.24 6.87 -6.12
C SER A 75 11.53 7.95 -5.30
N ARG A 76 10.21 8.10 -5.45
CA ARG A 76 9.38 9.13 -4.80
C ARG A 76 8.73 8.64 -3.51
N ILE A 77 8.33 7.38 -3.45
CA ILE A 77 7.68 6.75 -2.29
C ILE A 77 8.04 5.27 -2.21
N ASN A 78 8.17 4.74 -0.98
CA ASN A 78 8.44 3.32 -0.76
C ASN A 78 7.17 2.48 -0.79
N ALA A 79 7.34 1.17 -0.90
CA ALA A 79 6.26 0.20 -0.98
C ALA A 79 5.36 0.22 0.26
N TYR A 80 5.90 0.39 1.47
CA TYR A 80 5.09 0.50 2.69
C TYR A 80 4.06 1.65 2.63
N LYS A 81 4.42 2.79 2.05
CA LYS A 81 3.47 3.89 1.81
C LYS A 81 2.42 3.54 0.77
N ILE A 82 2.82 2.88 -0.32
CA ILE A 82 1.89 2.42 -1.36
C ILE A 82 0.89 1.42 -0.78
N ILE A 83 1.35 0.49 0.05
CA ILE A 83 0.51 -0.51 0.71
C ILE A 83 -0.47 0.16 1.66
N GLU A 84 -0.04 1.14 2.46
CA GLU A 84 -0.96 1.89 3.34
C GLU A 84 -2.07 2.61 2.56
N GLU A 85 -1.76 3.28 1.46
CA GLU A 85 -2.79 3.89 0.60
C GLU A 85 -3.74 2.83 0.03
N THR A 86 -3.20 1.68 -0.37
CA THR A 86 -3.98 0.56 -0.91
C THR A 86 -4.93 -0.03 0.13
N LEU A 87 -4.45 -0.25 1.35
CA LEU A 87 -5.27 -0.70 2.48
C LEU A 87 -6.41 0.27 2.78
N ASN A 88 -6.17 1.57 2.59
CA ASN A 88 -7.18 2.61 2.74
C ASN A 88 -8.03 2.85 1.48
N LEU A 89 -7.96 1.95 0.49
CA LEU A 89 -8.70 2.02 -0.77
C LEU A 89 -8.49 3.35 -1.53
N LYS A 90 -7.28 3.90 -1.44
CA LYS A 90 -6.87 5.14 -2.10
C LYS A 90 -5.89 4.85 -3.24
N ASP A 91 -6.11 5.52 -4.36
CA ASP A 91 -5.13 5.55 -5.43
C ASP A 91 -3.94 6.41 -5.00
N VAL A 92 -2.74 5.86 -5.19
CA VAL A 92 -1.51 6.58 -4.90
C VAL A 92 -1.40 7.80 -5.81
N ARG A 93 -1.02 8.94 -5.22
CA ARG A 93 -0.81 10.22 -5.93
C ARG A 93 0.51 10.84 -5.51
N ILE A 94 1.32 11.21 -6.50
CA ILE A 94 2.60 11.90 -6.28
C ILE A 94 2.44 13.37 -6.63
N PHE A 95 2.79 14.23 -5.68
CA PHE A 95 2.80 15.67 -5.88
C PHE A 95 4.24 16.19 -5.88
N ASP A 96 4.50 17.12 -6.79
CA ASP A 96 5.64 18.03 -6.73
C ASP A 96 5.19 19.35 -6.09
N TYR A 97 6.16 20.11 -5.60
CA TYR A 97 5.92 21.44 -5.03
C TYR A 97 6.64 22.47 -5.88
N ILE A 98 5.88 23.42 -6.42
CA ILE A 98 6.43 24.60 -7.10
C ILE A 98 6.19 25.82 -6.23
N GLU A 99 7.12 26.76 -6.22
CA GLU A 99 6.93 28.07 -5.58
C GLU A 99 6.20 29.00 -6.57
N ASP A 100 5.21 29.72 -6.09
CA ASP A 100 4.58 30.81 -6.84
C ASP A 100 5.36 32.13 -6.70
N ASP A 101 4.89 33.17 -7.39
CA ASP A 101 5.54 34.49 -7.41
C ASP A 101 5.60 35.17 -6.02
N GLU A 102 4.83 34.67 -5.04
CA GLU A 102 4.82 35.11 -3.64
C GLU A 102 5.68 34.21 -2.72
N GLY A 103 6.37 33.21 -3.28
CA GLY A 103 7.21 32.26 -2.55
C GLY A 103 6.44 31.16 -1.82
N LYS A 104 5.14 30.99 -2.09
CA LYS A 104 4.31 29.97 -1.47
C LYS A 104 4.38 28.66 -2.26
N LYS A 105 4.56 27.55 -1.55
CA LYS A 105 4.61 26.21 -2.15
C LYS A 105 3.21 25.73 -2.53
N LYS A 106 3.02 25.48 -3.82
CA LYS A 106 1.81 24.88 -4.39
C LYS A 106 2.08 23.43 -4.78
N ALA A 107 1.24 22.51 -4.31
CA ALA A 107 1.28 21.12 -4.72
C ALA A 107 0.71 20.98 -6.15
N VAL A 108 1.46 20.32 -7.03
CA VAL A 108 1.09 20.00 -8.41
C VAL A 108 1.17 18.50 -8.60
N LEU A 109 0.10 17.88 -9.10
CA LEU A 109 0.08 16.44 -9.36
C LEU A 109 1.12 16.09 -10.43
N ASN A 110 2.09 15.28 -10.06
CA ASN A 110 3.04 14.71 -11.01
C ASN A 110 2.40 13.48 -11.66
N LYS A 111 1.78 13.69 -12.82
CA LYS A 111 1.06 12.64 -13.56
C LYS A 111 1.95 11.44 -13.91
N LYS A 112 3.22 11.69 -14.27
CA LYS A 112 4.17 10.64 -14.66
C LYS A 112 4.54 9.76 -13.47
N GLU A 113 5.00 10.36 -12.37
CA GLU A 113 5.38 9.63 -11.16
C GLU A 113 4.16 8.97 -10.50
N THR A 114 2.99 9.60 -10.58
CA THR A 114 1.71 9.01 -10.14
C THR A 114 1.39 7.74 -10.93
N ALA A 115 1.48 7.76 -12.27
CA ALA A 115 1.23 6.57 -13.08
C ALA A 115 2.22 5.43 -12.76
N ILE A 116 3.50 5.76 -12.53
CA ILE A 116 4.50 4.76 -12.13
C ILE A 116 4.14 4.16 -10.76
N ALA A 117 3.79 4.99 -9.78
CA ALA A 117 3.45 4.53 -8.45
C ALA A 117 2.14 3.71 -8.42
N GLN A 118 1.15 4.08 -9.24
CA GLN A 118 -0.07 3.30 -9.43
C GLN A 118 0.19 1.95 -10.10
N SER A 119 1.11 1.88 -11.06
CA SER A 119 1.54 0.59 -11.61
C SER A 119 2.16 -0.32 -10.53
N LYS A 120 2.93 0.23 -9.60
CA LYS A 120 3.43 -0.52 -8.44
C LYS A 120 2.30 -0.95 -7.49
N GLN A 121 1.31 -0.08 -7.27
CA GLN A 121 0.12 -0.38 -6.48
C GLN A 121 -0.66 -1.57 -7.06
N GLU A 122 -0.88 -1.62 -8.37
CA GLU A 122 -1.55 -2.75 -9.02
C GLU A 122 -0.74 -4.05 -8.91
N MET A 123 0.59 -3.96 -9.05
CA MET A 123 1.46 -5.12 -8.85
C MET A 123 1.32 -5.70 -7.43
N ILE A 124 1.28 -4.86 -6.41
CA ILE A 124 1.09 -5.28 -5.01
C ILE A 124 -0.28 -5.93 -4.80
N LYS A 125 -1.34 -5.38 -5.41
CA LYS A 125 -2.68 -5.98 -5.34
C LYS A 125 -2.69 -7.39 -5.94
N GLN A 126 -2.02 -7.59 -7.07
CA GLN A 126 -1.90 -8.91 -7.71
C GLN A 126 -1.15 -9.90 -6.81
N GLU A 127 -0.01 -9.50 -6.27
CA GLU A 127 0.78 -10.36 -5.36
C GLU A 127 -0.01 -10.75 -4.10
N PHE A 128 -0.89 -9.86 -3.61
CA PHE A 128 -1.79 -10.21 -2.51
C PHE A 128 -2.82 -11.26 -2.92
N GLN A 129 -3.36 -11.20 -4.14
CA GLN A 129 -4.26 -12.25 -4.63
C GLN A 129 -3.55 -13.59 -4.76
N ASP A 130 -2.30 -13.58 -5.23
CA ASP A 130 -1.51 -14.78 -5.46
C ASP A 130 -1.00 -15.42 -4.15
N TRP A 131 -0.95 -14.64 -3.06
CA TRP A 131 -0.51 -15.09 -1.73
C TRP A 131 -1.60 -15.85 -0.95
N ILE A 132 -2.88 -15.63 -1.26
CA ILE A 132 -4.05 -16.19 -0.55
C ILE A 132 -4.37 -17.61 -1.02
#